data_AF-A0A2D6Q805-F1
#
_entry.id   AF-A0A2D6Q805-F1
#
_cell.length_a   1.000
_cell.length_b   1.000
_cell.length_c   1.000
_cell.angle_alpha   90.00
_cell.angle_beta   90.00
_cell.angle_gamma   90.00
#
_symmetry.space_group_name_H-M   'P 1'
#
loop_
_entity.id
_entity.type
_entity.pdbx_description
1 polymer ?
#
loop_
_entity_poly.entity_id
_entity_poly.type
_entity_poly.pdbx_seq_one_letter_code
_entity_poly.pdbx_strand_id
1 'polypeptide(L)'
;MKLSVTTPRYLFRSVNLICYSLVNHLVRKLYKLKYELRYIALRYIFQVIPSEKTKYFFSISLKIKYKMKDNFDIFFRRKPALMLVALKKMSKARYGSLLAKEVDCTYSHAVKILQTLEELKLVDFEKKGRIKLIKLTKKGEEVAEDIDSIRRRLM
;
A
#
# COMPACT_ATOMS: atom_id res chain seq x y z
N MET A 1 48.68 16.80 -34.09
CA MET A 1 49.12 15.52 -33.52
C MET A 1 48.49 15.39 -32.14
N LYS A 2 47.54 14.46 -31.95
CA LYS A 2 46.87 14.20 -30.66
C LYS A 2 47.80 13.35 -29.80
N LEU A 3 48.10 13.78 -28.57
CA LEU A 3 48.58 12.88 -27.52
C LEU A 3 47.63 12.97 -26.32
N SER A 4 46.94 11.87 -26.11
CA SER A 4 46.11 11.54 -24.95
C SER A 4 46.98 11.27 -23.74
N VAL A 5 46.67 11.88 -22.59
CA VAL A 5 47.06 11.34 -21.28
C VAL A 5 45.80 11.17 -20.44
N THR A 6 45.49 9.90 -20.23
CA THR A 6 44.34 9.34 -19.53
C THR A 6 44.43 9.58 -18.02
N THR A 7 43.45 10.28 -17.43
CA THR A 7 43.19 10.24 -15.99
C THR A 7 42.23 9.07 -15.66
N PRO A 8 42.46 8.32 -14.56
CA PRO A 8 41.83 7.03 -14.35
C PRO A 8 40.38 7.17 -13.88
N ARG A 9 39.42 6.83 -14.76
CA ARG A 9 37.97 6.73 -14.49
C ARG A 9 37.58 5.77 -13.35
N TYR A 10 38.51 5.03 -12.78
CA TYR A 10 38.26 4.02 -11.74
C TYR A 10 38.11 4.62 -10.33
N LEU A 11 38.75 5.76 -10.01
CA LEU A 11 38.58 6.37 -8.68
C LEU A 11 37.21 7.04 -8.48
N PHE A 12 36.59 7.53 -9.55
CA PHE A 12 35.30 8.25 -9.49
C PHE A 12 34.07 7.33 -9.32
N ARG A 13 34.22 6.03 -9.62
CA ARG A 13 33.15 5.03 -9.54
C ARG A 13 32.97 4.51 -8.10
N SER A 14 34.07 4.39 -7.36
CA SER A 14 34.12 3.89 -5.98
C SER A 14 33.46 4.86 -5.00
N VAL A 15 33.71 6.17 -5.14
CA VAL A 15 33.16 7.21 -4.25
C VAL A 15 31.64 7.35 -4.41
N ASN A 16 31.14 7.17 -5.65
CA ASN A 16 29.70 7.23 -5.95
C ASN A 16 28.91 6.06 -5.34
N LEU A 17 29.46 4.84 -5.35
CA LEU A 17 28.76 3.68 -4.75
C LEU A 17 28.67 3.78 -3.22
N ILE A 18 29.73 4.28 -2.57
CA ILE A 18 29.75 4.46 -1.11
C ILE A 18 28.76 5.55 -0.70
N CYS A 19 28.71 6.67 -1.42
CA CYS A 19 27.69 7.70 -1.20
C CYS A 19 26.26 7.17 -1.39
N TYR A 20 26.02 6.37 -2.44
CA TYR A 20 24.68 5.83 -2.69
C TYR A 20 24.23 4.82 -1.63
N SER A 21 25.14 4.00 -1.12
CA SER A 21 24.87 3.06 -0.02
C SER A 21 24.53 3.80 1.29
N LEU A 22 25.32 4.83 1.62
CA LEU A 22 25.10 5.66 2.81
C LEU A 22 23.77 6.43 2.75
N VAL A 23 23.46 7.02 1.59
CA VAL A 23 22.19 7.72 1.35
C VAL A 23 21.01 6.76 1.49
N ASN A 24 21.09 5.55 0.93
CA ASN A 24 20.02 4.56 1.09
C ASN A 24 19.86 4.10 2.55
N HIS A 25 20.96 3.97 3.30
CA HIS A 25 20.91 3.61 4.71
C HIS A 25 20.28 4.72 5.57
N LEU A 26 20.63 5.99 5.31
CA LEU A 26 20.04 7.16 5.95
C LEU A 26 18.56 7.32 5.61
N VAL A 27 18.20 7.19 4.33
CA VAL A 27 16.80 7.22 3.87
C VAL A 27 16.00 6.13 4.58
N ARG A 28 16.50 4.89 4.67
CA ARG A 28 15.82 3.79 5.39
C ARG A 28 15.65 4.08 6.89
N LYS A 29 16.60 4.72 7.57
CA LYS A 29 16.45 5.17 8.97
C LYS A 29 15.40 6.28 9.12
N LEU A 30 15.37 7.24 8.18
CA LEU A 30 14.36 8.30 8.15
C LEU A 30 12.94 7.77 7.92
N TYR A 31 12.80 6.62 7.23
CA TYR A 31 11.53 5.91 7.05
C TYR A 31 10.90 5.34 8.34
N LYS A 32 11.44 5.62 9.53
CA LYS A 32 10.82 5.33 10.84
C LYS A 32 10.28 6.56 11.59
N LEU A 33 10.52 7.80 11.14
CA LEU A 33 10.11 9.02 11.86
C LEU A 33 8.65 9.47 11.58
N LYS A 34 8.09 10.39 12.38
CA LYS A 34 6.80 11.07 12.11
C LYS A 34 6.86 11.83 10.77
N TYR A 35 5.72 11.90 10.08
CA TYR A 35 5.62 12.35 8.67
C TYR A 35 6.25 13.72 8.39
N GLU A 36 6.06 14.69 9.29
CA GLU A 36 6.55 16.07 9.12
C GLU A 36 8.09 16.15 9.06
N LEU A 37 8.78 15.45 9.97
CA LEU A 37 10.25 15.47 10.03
C LEU A 37 10.90 14.75 8.84
N ARG A 38 10.21 13.78 8.24
CA ARG A 38 10.71 13.08 7.05
C ARG A 38 10.78 14.00 5.84
N TYR A 39 9.79 14.87 5.68
CA TYR A 39 9.69 15.72 4.50
C TYR A 39 10.81 16.76 4.50
N ILE A 40 11.09 17.34 5.67
CA ILE A 40 12.16 18.33 5.87
C ILE A 40 13.53 17.68 5.67
N ALA A 41 13.76 16.49 6.26
CA ALA A 41 15.04 15.77 6.13
C ALA A 41 15.30 15.33 4.68
N LEU A 42 14.29 14.81 3.98
CA LEU A 42 14.40 14.45 2.57
C LEU A 42 14.65 15.69 1.71
N ARG A 43 14.01 16.84 1.99
CA ARG A 43 14.27 18.09 1.26
C ARG A 43 15.72 18.55 1.39
N TYR A 44 16.31 18.48 2.59
CA TYR A 44 17.70 18.85 2.84
C TYR A 44 18.70 17.95 2.12
N ILE A 45 18.53 16.62 2.21
CA ILE A 45 19.44 15.65 1.55
C ILE A 45 19.46 15.85 0.03
N PHE A 46 18.31 16.19 -0.56
CA PHE A 46 18.16 16.40 -2.00
C PHE A 46 18.70 17.74 -2.50
N GLN A 47 18.83 18.74 -1.64
CA GLN A 47 19.48 20.01 -1.98
C GLN A 47 21.01 19.86 -2.11
N VAL A 48 21.60 18.89 -1.39
CA VAL A 48 23.05 18.66 -1.34
C VAL A 48 23.56 17.71 -2.44
N ILE A 49 22.70 16.83 -2.99
CA ILE A 49 23.10 15.84 -4.01
C ILE A 49 22.22 15.95 -5.27
N PRO A 50 22.59 16.83 -6.22
CA PRO A 50 21.83 17.00 -7.46
C PRO A 50 22.26 15.94 -8.48
N SER A 51 21.60 14.78 -8.50
CA SER A 51 21.73 13.82 -9.60
C SER A 51 20.38 13.65 -10.31
N GLU A 52 20.35 13.49 -11.63
CA GLU A 52 19.08 13.23 -12.34
C GLU A 52 18.36 11.98 -11.82
N LYS A 53 19.12 10.96 -11.42
CA LYS A 53 18.60 9.68 -10.91
C LYS A 53 17.87 9.84 -9.58
N THR A 54 18.30 10.77 -8.72
CA THR A 54 17.61 11.04 -7.44
C THR A 54 16.26 11.73 -7.68
N LYS A 55 16.14 12.64 -8.65
CA LYS A 55 14.85 13.28 -9.01
C LYS A 55 13.79 12.26 -9.45
N TYR A 56 14.17 11.29 -10.28
CA TYR A 56 13.26 10.21 -10.73
C TYR A 56 12.86 9.27 -9.58
N PHE A 57 13.79 8.92 -8.69
CA PHE A 57 13.47 8.05 -7.55
C PHE A 57 12.52 8.73 -6.54
N PHE A 58 12.66 10.05 -6.34
CA PHE A 58 11.75 10.84 -5.52
C PHE A 58 10.39 10.99 -6.18
N SER A 59 10.32 11.31 -7.47
CA SER A 59 9.04 11.45 -8.18
C SER A 59 8.25 10.13 -8.19
N ILE A 60 8.92 8.99 -8.32
CA ILE A 60 8.32 7.65 -8.21
C ILE A 60 7.87 7.36 -6.78
N SER A 61 8.72 7.60 -5.76
CA SER A 61 8.35 7.37 -4.36
C SER A 61 7.24 8.30 -3.86
N LEU A 62 7.16 9.53 -4.36
CA LEU A 62 6.09 10.48 -4.05
C LEU A 62 4.79 10.12 -4.79
N LYS A 63 4.85 9.71 -6.07
CA LYS A 63 3.68 9.20 -6.82
C LYS A 63 3.06 7.96 -6.20
N ILE A 64 3.88 7.06 -5.64
CA ILE A 64 3.38 5.87 -4.94
C ILE A 64 2.64 6.25 -3.64
N LYS A 65 2.97 7.40 -3.03
CA LYS A 65 2.42 7.85 -1.75
C LYS A 65 1.21 8.78 -1.89
N TYR A 66 1.19 9.61 -2.93
CA TYR A 66 0.06 10.44 -3.34
C TYR A 66 -0.77 9.72 -4.41
N LYS A 67 -1.29 8.55 -4.06
CA LYS A 67 -2.54 8.10 -4.68
C LYS A 67 -3.59 9.02 -4.07
N MET A 68 -4.19 9.91 -4.87
CA MET A 68 -5.32 10.74 -4.42
C MET A 68 -6.26 9.81 -3.64
N LYS A 69 -6.46 10.09 -2.35
CA LYS A 69 -7.37 9.28 -1.54
C LYS A 69 -8.72 9.39 -2.22
N ASP A 70 -9.26 8.25 -2.66
CA ASP A 70 -10.63 8.19 -3.12
C ASP A 70 -11.49 8.85 -2.02
N ASN A 71 -12.45 9.72 -2.36
CA ASN A 71 -13.28 10.42 -1.36
C ASN A 71 -13.92 9.45 -0.34
N PHE A 72 -14.10 8.21 -0.77
CA PHE A 72 -14.52 7.07 0.05
C PHE A 72 -13.60 6.78 1.26
N ASP A 73 -12.28 6.93 1.11
CA ASP A 73 -11.28 6.66 2.15
C ASP A 73 -11.29 7.72 3.28
N ILE A 74 -12.01 8.83 3.09
CA ILE A 74 -12.24 9.86 4.11
C ILE A 74 -13.26 9.37 5.14
N PHE A 75 -14.34 8.74 4.68
CA PHE A 75 -15.44 8.28 5.52
C PHE A 75 -15.23 6.86 6.04
N PHE A 76 -14.66 5.98 5.22
CA PHE A 76 -14.55 4.56 5.53
C PHE A 76 -13.11 4.07 5.58
N ARG A 77 -12.87 3.09 6.45
CA ARG A 77 -11.68 2.25 6.32
C ARG A 77 -11.83 1.40 5.06
N ARG A 78 -11.02 1.72 4.06
CA ARG A 78 -11.03 1.11 2.72
C ARG A 78 -11.14 -0.42 2.73
N LYS A 79 -10.23 -1.12 3.42
CA LYS A 79 -10.13 -2.58 3.36
C LYS A 79 -11.37 -3.30 3.95
N PRO A 80 -11.84 -2.99 5.17
CA PRO A 80 -13.08 -3.57 5.69
C PRO A 80 -14.30 -3.28 4.81
N ALA A 81 -14.45 -2.04 4.32
CA ALA A 81 -15.60 -1.68 3.51
C ALA A 81 -15.59 -2.39 2.14
N LEU A 82 -14.44 -2.45 1.48
CA LEU A 82 -14.29 -3.21 0.23
C LEU A 82 -14.48 -4.71 0.43
N MET A 83 -14.13 -5.26 1.61
CA MET A 83 -14.36 -6.68 1.92
C MET A 83 -15.85 -7.05 1.87
N LEU A 84 -16.71 -6.22 2.48
CA LEU A 84 -18.16 -6.41 2.46
C LEU A 84 -18.73 -6.29 1.05
N VAL A 85 -18.30 -5.27 0.30
CA VAL A 85 -18.76 -5.07 -1.09
C VAL A 85 -18.30 -6.21 -2.01
N ALA A 86 -17.07 -6.72 -1.83
CA ALA A 86 -16.54 -7.86 -2.60
C ALA A 86 -17.30 -9.16 -2.32
N LEU A 87 -17.67 -9.38 -1.05
CA LEU A 87 -18.54 -10.50 -0.66
C LEU A 87 -19.93 -10.38 -1.30
N LYS A 88 -20.50 -9.16 -1.36
CA LYS A 88 -21.82 -8.93 -1.96
C LYS A 88 -21.84 -9.15 -3.48
N LYS A 89 -20.82 -8.65 -4.19
CA LYS A 89 -20.74 -8.73 -5.66
C LYS A 89 -20.83 -10.16 -6.20
N MET A 90 -20.47 -11.15 -5.38
CA MET A 90 -20.56 -12.55 -5.76
C MET A 90 -21.44 -13.24 -4.74
N SER A 91 -22.68 -13.54 -5.12
CA SER A 91 -23.72 -14.16 -4.28
C SER A 91 -23.35 -15.51 -3.64
N LYS A 92 -22.17 -16.07 -3.94
CA LYS A 92 -21.69 -17.37 -3.45
C LYS A 92 -20.65 -17.18 -2.34
N ALA A 93 -20.72 -18.05 -1.34
CA ALA A 93 -19.76 -18.10 -0.24
C ALA A 93 -18.32 -18.28 -0.76
N ARG A 94 -17.36 -17.57 -0.17
CA ARG A 94 -15.98 -17.47 -0.69
C ARG A 94 -14.92 -17.96 0.28
N TYR A 95 -13.78 -18.33 -0.29
CA TYR A 95 -12.56 -18.59 0.47
C TYR A 95 -11.87 -17.29 0.87
N GLY A 96 -11.36 -17.24 2.10
CA GLY A 96 -10.65 -16.05 2.62
C GLY A 96 -9.41 -15.67 1.78
N SER A 97 -8.74 -16.62 1.14
CA SER A 97 -7.61 -16.37 0.24
C SER A 97 -8.02 -15.62 -1.03
N LEU A 98 -9.17 -15.93 -1.60
CA LEU A 98 -9.67 -15.25 -2.80
C LEU A 98 -10.07 -13.81 -2.48
N LEU A 99 -10.73 -13.60 -1.33
CA LEU A 99 -11.09 -12.27 -0.84
C LEU A 99 -9.86 -11.40 -0.54
N ALA A 100 -8.82 -12.00 0.06
CA ALA A 100 -7.58 -11.30 0.33
C ALA A 100 -6.92 -10.77 -0.96
N LYS A 101 -6.96 -11.58 -2.04
CA LYS A 101 -6.46 -11.19 -3.36
C LYS A 101 -7.28 -10.07 -4.00
N GLU A 102 -8.60 -10.09 -3.85
CA GLU A 102 -9.49 -9.06 -4.42
C GLU A 102 -9.36 -7.69 -3.72
N VAL A 103 -9.10 -7.69 -2.41
CA VAL A 103 -8.98 -6.47 -1.59
C VAL A 103 -7.51 -6.00 -1.45
N ASP A 104 -6.57 -6.62 -2.16
CA ASP A 104 -5.13 -6.33 -2.08
C ASP A 104 -4.60 -6.33 -0.63
N CYS A 105 -4.85 -7.41 0.10
CA CYS A 105 -4.33 -7.59 1.45
C CYS A 105 -3.73 -8.97 1.67
N THR A 106 -2.86 -9.06 2.69
CA THR A 106 -2.32 -10.36 3.11
C THR A 106 -3.43 -11.20 3.73
N TYR A 107 -3.33 -12.52 3.58
CA TYR A 107 -4.32 -13.45 4.14
C TYR A 107 -4.55 -13.22 5.64
N SER A 108 -3.47 -13.08 6.43
CA SER A 108 -3.58 -12.84 7.87
C SER A 108 -4.29 -11.53 8.22
N HIS A 109 -4.17 -10.51 7.36
CA HIS A 109 -4.90 -9.26 7.56
C HIS A 109 -6.38 -9.41 7.19
N ALA A 110 -6.69 -10.11 6.09
CA ALA A 110 -8.06 -10.42 5.70
C ALA A 110 -8.78 -11.21 6.79
N VAL A 111 -8.13 -12.23 7.36
CA VAL A 111 -8.71 -13.05 8.45
C VAL A 111 -9.05 -12.18 9.65
N LYS A 112 -8.16 -11.27 10.08
CA LYS A 112 -8.45 -10.35 11.19
C LYS A 112 -9.65 -9.44 10.91
N ILE A 113 -9.75 -8.91 9.69
CA ILE A 113 -10.89 -8.09 9.29
C ILE A 113 -12.18 -8.92 9.33
N LEU A 114 -12.15 -10.13 8.76
CA LEU A 114 -13.30 -11.02 8.70
C LEU A 114 -13.76 -11.48 10.09
N GLN A 115 -12.84 -11.71 11.03
CA GLN A 115 -13.16 -11.98 12.43
C GLN A 115 -13.89 -10.80 13.08
N THR A 116 -13.42 -9.57 12.88
CA THR A 116 -14.13 -8.37 13.39
C THR A 116 -15.51 -8.22 12.73
N LEU A 117 -15.66 -8.56 11.45
CA LEU A 117 -16.96 -8.51 10.77
C LEU A 117 -17.92 -9.61 11.29
N GLU A 118 -17.40 -10.76 11.69
CA GLU A 118 -18.17 -11.85 12.32
C GLU A 118 -18.64 -11.44 13.72
N GLU A 119 -17.78 -10.82 14.53
CA GLU A 119 -18.14 -10.26 15.84
C GLU A 119 -19.29 -9.24 15.73
N LEU A 120 -19.33 -8.47 14.64
CA LEU A 120 -20.38 -7.51 14.32
C LEU A 120 -21.63 -8.14 13.68
N LYS A 121 -21.64 -9.47 13.50
CA LYS A 121 -22.70 -10.27 12.85
C LYS A 121 -22.99 -9.85 11.40
N LEU A 122 -21.98 -9.38 10.68
CA LEU A 122 -22.09 -9.00 9.27
C LEU A 122 -21.71 -10.15 8.33
N VAL A 123 -20.85 -11.06 8.79
CA VAL A 123 -20.44 -12.25 8.04
C VAL A 123 -20.52 -13.49 8.94
N ASP A 124 -20.76 -14.65 8.33
CA ASP A 124 -20.70 -15.95 8.98
C ASP A 124 -19.61 -16.81 8.34
N PHE A 125 -18.94 -17.61 9.16
CA PHE A 125 -18.03 -18.65 8.68
C PHE A 125 -18.70 -20.02 8.68
N GLU A 126 -18.83 -20.60 7.49
CA GLU A 126 -19.32 -21.96 7.30
C GLU A 126 -18.15 -22.92 7.10
N LYS A 127 -17.99 -23.88 8.01
CA LYS A 127 -16.92 -24.87 7.93
C LYS A 127 -17.35 -26.04 7.05
N LYS A 128 -16.70 -26.23 5.91
CA LYS A 128 -16.81 -27.43 5.07
C LYS A 128 -15.50 -28.20 5.11
N GLY A 129 -15.42 -29.17 6.01
CA GLY A 129 -14.21 -29.95 6.25
C GLY A 129 -13.05 -29.11 6.78
N ARG A 130 -11.93 -29.06 6.01
CA ARG A 130 -10.74 -28.24 6.33
C ARG A 130 -10.87 -26.79 5.87
N ILE A 131 -11.91 -26.47 5.10
CA ILE A 131 -12.06 -25.17 4.48
C ILE A 131 -13.13 -24.36 5.21
N LYS A 132 -12.83 -23.09 5.48
CA LYS A 132 -13.80 -22.11 5.99
C LYS A 132 -14.28 -21.25 4.84
N LEU A 133 -15.57 -21.33 4.54
CA LEU A 133 -16.27 -20.46 3.61
C LEU A 133 -16.82 -19.26 4.37
N ILE A 134 -16.75 -18.08 3.79
CA ILE A 134 -17.33 -16.85 4.33
C ILE A 134 -18.57 -16.50 3.52
N LYS A 135 -19.66 -16.19 4.21
CA LYS A 135 -20.90 -15.67 3.63
C LYS A 135 -21.35 -14.42 4.36
N LEU A 136 -22.12 -13.57 3.68
CA LEU A 136 -22.78 -12.45 4.34
C LEU A 136 -23.99 -12.96 5.13
N THR A 137 -24.27 -12.32 6.26
CA THR A 137 -25.56 -12.44 6.93
C THR A 137 -26.57 -11.53 6.21
N LYS A 138 -27.86 -11.68 6.50
CA LYS A 138 -28.90 -10.76 5.98
C LYS A 138 -28.58 -9.29 6.29
N LYS A 139 -28.16 -9.02 7.54
CA LYS A 139 -27.70 -7.69 7.97
C LYS A 139 -26.44 -7.24 7.20
N GLY A 140 -25.51 -8.16 6.96
CA GLY A 140 -24.31 -7.88 6.18
C GLY A 140 -24.61 -7.50 4.72
N GLU A 141 -25.60 -8.12 4.10
CA GLU A 141 -26.03 -7.81 2.72
C GLU A 141 -26.64 -6.41 2.60
N GLU A 142 -27.50 -6.02 3.56
CA GLU A 142 -28.09 -4.69 3.66
C GLU A 142 -26.99 -3.62 3.83
N VAL A 143 -26.10 -3.81 4.82
CA VAL A 143 -24.99 -2.88 5.07
C VAL A 143 -24.05 -2.79 3.86
N ALA A 144 -23.78 -3.92 3.18
CA ALA A 144 -22.96 -3.91 1.99
C ALA A 144 -23.64 -3.19 0.81
N GLU A 145 -24.98 -3.22 0.69
CA GLU A 145 -25.71 -2.42 -0.30
C GLU A 145 -25.56 -0.93 -0.04
N ASP A 146 -25.73 -0.50 1.21
CA ASP A 146 -25.63 0.91 1.58
C ASP A 146 -24.23 1.45 1.31
N ILE A 147 -23.21 0.68 1.70
CA ILE A 147 -21.80 1.03 1.44
C ILE A 147 -21.54 1.11 -0.07
N ASP A 148 -22.03 0.15 -0.86
CA ASP A 148 -21.84 0.18 -2.32
C ASP A 148 -22.58 1.37 -2.96
N SER A 149 -23.77 1.70 -2.47
CA SER A 149 -24.55 2.85 -2.91
C SER A 149 -23.88 4.18 -2.59
N ILE A 150 -23.35 4.34 -1.38
CA ILE A 150 -22.56 5.52 -1.00
C ILE A 150 -21.30 5.61 -1.86
N ARG A 151 -20.59 4.48 -2.06
CA ARG A 151 -19.41 4.44 -2.92
C ARG A 151 -19.72 4.90 -4.35
N ARG A 152 -20.83 4.42 -4.94
CA ARG A 152 -21.28 4.82 -6.29
C ARG A 152 -21.64 6.31 -6.39
N ARG A 153 -22.02 6.97 -5.29
CA ARG A 153 -22.33 8.41 -5.27
C ARG A 153 -21.10 9.30 -5.06
N LEU A 154 -20.05 8.76 -4.44
CA LEU A 154 -18.81 9.49 -4.12
C LEU A 154 -17.68 9.30 -5.16
N MET A 155 -17.80 8.27 -6.00
CA MET A 155 -16.93 7.99 -7.16
C MET A 155 -17.49 8.66 -8.40
#